data_AF-A0A6A6LT90-F1
#
_entry.id   AF-A0A6A6LT90-F1
#
_cell.length_a   1.000
_cell.length_b   1.000
_cell.length_c   1.000
_cell.angle_alpha   90.00
_cell.angle_beta   90.00
_cell.angle_gamma   90.00
#
_symmetry.space_group_name_H-M   'P 1'
#
loop_
_entity.id
_entity.type
_entity.pdbx_description
1 polymer ?
#
loop_
_entity_poly.entity_id
_entity_poly.type
_entity_poly.pdbx_seq_one_letter_code
_entity_poly.pdbx_strand_id
1 'polypeptide(L)'
;MLCLETWYFQILVLIAGLLKNPEIALDSLAVCTAVSALLFMVSVGFNAAASVRVSNELGEGNPKSAAFSVVMVTLVSFIIAVIEAVIVLALRDVISYAFTSGETVANAVSELCPFLAVTLVLNGVQPVLSGVAVGCGWQAFVAYVNVGCYYVVGIPVGCLLGFKFDLGAKGIWGGMIGGTVMQTFILLWVTLCTDWNKEVEKAKMRLDKWDDKTKQRRPSQDFSHS
;
A
#
# COMPACT_ATOMS: atom_id res chain seq x y z
N MET A 1 2.70 -4.73 -8.31
CA MET A 1 2.22 -4.74 -6.91
C MET A 1 0.99 -3.85 -6.75
N LEU A 2 1.11 -2.53 -6.96
CA LEU A 2 -0.01 -1.57 -6.88
C LEU A 2 -1.27 -1.99 -7.65
N CYS A 3 -1.11 -2.54 -8.86
CA CYS A 3 -2.24 -3.02 -9.66
C CYS A 3 -3.06 -4.12 -8.95
N LEU A 4 -2.41 -5.05 -8.25
CA LEU A 4 -3.10 -6.11 -7.51
C LEU A 4 -3.92 -5.57 -6.34
N GLU A 5 -3.47 -4.46 -5.74
CA GLU A 5 -4.14 -3.77 -4.66
C GLU A 5 -5.34 -2.97 -5.17
N THR A 6 -5.19 -2.25 -6.29
CA THR A 6 -6.31 -1.57 -6.95
C THR A 6 -7.39 -2.55 -7.39
N TRP A 7 -7.01 -3.68 -7.99
CA TRP A 7 -7.97 -4.72 -8.38
C TRP A 7 -8.67 -5.34 -7.18
N TYR A 8 -7.94 -5.52 -6.07
CA TYR A 8 -8.54 -6.02 -4.84
C TYR A 8 -9.67 -5.11 -4.34
N PHE A 9 -9.43 -3.80 -4.28
CA PHE A 9 -10.47 -2.81 -3.95
C PHE A 9 -11.64 -2.88 -4.92
N GLN A 10 -11.38 -2.95 -6.23
CA GLN A 10 -12.44 -2.95 -7.23
C GLN A 10 -13.31 -4.21 -7.15
N ILE A 11 -12.71 -5.37 -6.89
CA ILE A 11 -13.44 -6.62 -6.66
C ILE A 11 -14.35 -6.50 -5.44
N LEU A 12 -13.88 -5.92 -4.34
CA LEU A 12 -14.70 -5.73 -3.14
C LEU A 12 -15.87 -4.77 -3.36
N VAL A 13 -15.68 -3.70 -4.14
CA VAL A 13 -16.78 -2.80 -4.54
C VAL A 13 -17.80 -3.55 -5.41
N LEU A 14 -17.36 -4.36 -6.37
CA LEU A 14 -18.25 -5.19 -7.18
C LEU A 14 -19.06 -6.17 -6.31
N ILE A 15 -18.42 -6.78 -5.32
CA ILE A 15 -19.07 -7.68 -4.35
C ILE A 15 -20.09 -6.92 -3.50
N ALA A 16 -19.78 -5.69 -3.08
CA ALA A 16 -20.71 -4.85 -2.33
C ALA A 16 -21.99 -4.51 -3.12
N GLY A 17 -21.90 -4.46 -4.46
CA GLY A 17 -23.05 -4.30 -5.34
C GLY A 17 -24.04 -5.47 -5.32
N LEU A 18 -23.68 -6.61 -4.74
CA LEU A 18 -24.56 -7.77 -4.56
C LEU A 18 -25.28 -7.79 -3.20
N LEU A 19 -25.09 -6.76 -2.36
CA LEU A 19 -25.78 -6.63 -1.08
C LEU A 19 -27.27 -6.30 -1.25
N LYS A 20 -28.08 -6.55 -0.20
CA LYS A 20 -29.53 -6.31 -0.20
C LYS A 20 -29.94 -4.86 -0.51
N ASN A 21 -29.13 -3.89 -0.08
CA ASN A 21 -29.32 -2.45 -0.35
C ASN A 21 -28.07 -1.90 -1.09
N PRO A 22 -27.91 -2.22 -2.39
CA PRO A 22 -26.66 -1.96 -3.10
C PRO A 22 -26.45 -0.47 -3.36
N GLU A 23 -27.51 0.32 -3.54
CA GLU A 23 -27.42 1.77 -3.80
C GLU A 23 -26.72 2.50 -2.65
N ILE A 24 -27.24 2.40 -1.43
CA ILE A 24 -26.64 3.05 -0.25
C ILE A 24 -25.23 2.51 0.03
N ALA A 25 -25.01 1.20 -0.12
CA ALA A 25 -23.71 0.58 0.11
C ALA A 25 -22.66 1.09 -0.89
N LEU A 26 -22.99 1.12 -2.19
CA LEU A 26 -22.10 1.57 -3.23
C LEU A 26 -21.85 3.08 -3.14
N ASP A 27 -22.87 3.89 -2.89
CA ASP A 27 -22.72 5.34 -2.75
C ASP A 27 -21.83 5.71 -1.57
N SER A 28 -22.05 5.10 -0.41
CA SER A 28 -21.23 5.35 0.78
C SER A 28 -19.78 4.85 0.59
N LEU A 29 -19.58 3.68 0.00
CA LEU A 29 -18.24 3.19 -0.38
C LEU A 29 -17.56 4.10 -1.41
N ALA A 30 -18.29 4.62 -2.40
CA ALA A 30 -17.76 5.52 -3.42
C ALA A 30 -17.26 6.83 -2.80
N VAL A 31 -18.04 7.45 -1.92
CA VAL A 31 -17.64 8.67 -1.20
C VAL A 31 -16.38 8.41 -0.38
N CYS A 32 -16.36 7.32 0.40
CA CYS A 32 -15.19 7.07 1.22
C CYS A 32 -13.94 6.68 0.42
N THR A 33 -14.09 5.92 -0.66
CA THR A 33 -12.97 5.57 -1.54
C THR A 33 -12.43 6.80 -2.27
N ALA A 34 -13.28 7.77 -2.63
CA ALA A 34 -12.82 9.05 -3.18
C ALA A 34 -11.97 9.83 -2.17
N VAL A 35 -12.42 9.94 -0.91
CA VAL A 35 -11.63 10.57 0.17
C VAL A 35 -10.32 9.79 0.39
N SER A 36 -10.38 8.47 0.43
CA SER A 36 -9.18 7.63 0.58
C SER A 36 -8.21 7.82 -0.57
N ALA A 37 -8.69 7.93 -1.81
CA ALA A 37 -7.85 8.09 -3.00
C ALA A 37 -7.11 9.44 -3.00
N LEU A 38 -7.78 10.51 -2.55
CA LEU A 38 -7.16 11.83 -2.38
C LEU A 38 -5.98 11.76 -1.41
N LEU A 39 -6.19 11.17 -0.23
CA LEU A 39 -5.18 11.06 0.82
C LEU A 39 -4.08 10.05 0.45
N PHE A 40 -4.42 8.99 -0.29
CA PHE A 40 -3.48 7.99 -0.76
C PHE A 40 -2.35 8.57 -1.63
N MET A 41 -2.58 9.69 -2.32
CA MET A 41 -1.52 10.36 -3.11
C MET A 41 -0.33 10.79 -2.25
N VAL A 42 -0.56 11.17 -0.99
CA VAL A 42 0.52 11.47 -0.04
C VAL A 42 1.37 10.23 0.21
N SER A 43 0.70 9.09 0.40
CA SER A 43 1.35 7.79 0.63
C SER A 43 2.14 7.30 -0.61
N VAL A 44 1.64 7.58 -1.82
CA VAL A 44 2.37 7.32 -3.07
C VAL A 44 3.63 8.17 -3.17
N GLY A 45 3.58 9.43 -2.72
CA GLY A 45 4.77 10.28 -2.60
C GLY A 45 5.85 9.65 -1.72
N PHE A 46 5.47 9.14 -0.53
CA PHE A 46 6.39 8.45 0.36
C PHE A 46 6.89 7.11 -0.19
N ASN A 47 6.05 6.35 -0.90
CA ASN A 47 6.47 5.13 -1.60
C ASN A 47 7.64 5.43 -2.56
N ALA A 48 7.50 6.45 -3.41
CA ALA A 48 8.54 6.84 -4.35
C ALA A 48 9.81 7.33 -3.63
N ALA A 49 9.66 8.19 -2.62
CA ALA A 49 10.78 8.71 -1.83
C ALA A 49 11.57 7.59 -1.13
N ALA A 50 10.87 6.63 -0.50
CA ALA A 50 11.46 5.46 0.14
C ALA A 50 12.22 4.60 -0.88
N SER A 51 11.60 4.32 -2.04
CA SER A 51 12.21 3.51 -3.09
C SER A 51 13.53 4.12 -3.57
N VAL A 52 13.55 5.43 -3.87
CA VAL A 52 14.77 6.11 -4.35
C VAL A 52 15.84 6.15 -3.27
N ARG A 53 15.50 6.53 -2.04
CA ARG A 53 16.47 6.61 -0.93
C ARG A 53 17.09 5.25 -0.64
N VAL A 54 16.29 4.21 -0.46
CA VAL A 54 16.80 2.87 -0.15
C VAL A 54 17.64 2.32 -1.30
N SER A 55 17.22 2.51 -2.55
CA SER A 55 18.01 2.07 -3.71
C SER A 55 19.40 2.70 -3.75
N ASN A 56 19.48 4.02 -3.49
CA ASN A 56 20.74 4.75 -3.53
C ASN A 56 21.69 4.32 -2.40
N GLU A 57 21.20 4.24 -1.17
CA GLU A 57 22.02 3.83 -0.01
C GLU A 57 22.51 2.37 -0.15
N LEU A 58 21.69 1.48 -0.71
CA LEU A 58 22.10 0.11 -1.03
C LEU A 58 23.15 0.08 -2.14
N GLY A 59 23.00 0.90 -3.18
CA GLY A 59 23.94 1.00 -4.29
C GLY A 59 25.30 1.56 -3.88
N GLU A 60 25.33 2.51 -2.95
CA GLU A 60 26.57 3.04 -2.36
C GLU A 60 27.22 2.06 -1.36
N GLY A 61 26.46 1.06 -0.92
CA GLY A 61 26.92 0.02 -0.02
C GLY A 61 26.92 0.43 1.46
N ASN A 62 25.99 1.31 1.84
CA ASN A 62 25.80 1.83 3.19
C ASN A 62 24.59 1.17 3.89
N PRO A 63 24.74 -0.04 4.47
CA PRO A 63 23.61 -0.81 5.01
C PRO A 63 22.92 -0.14 6.20
N LYS A 64 23.69 0.57 7.04
CA LYS A 64 23.15 1.31 8.19
C LYS A 64 22.27 2.48 7.76
N SER A 65 22.69 3.19 6.71
CA SER A 65 21.97 4.35 6.18
C SER A 65 20.68 3.93 5.45
N ALA A 66 20.72 2.78 4.74
CA ALA A 66 19.53 2.16 4.17
C ALA A 66 18.49 1.81 5.25
N ALA A 67 18.91 1.11 6.32
CA ALA A 67 18.03 0.76 7.43
C ALA A 67 17.44 1.99 8.13
N PHE A 68 18.27 3.02 8.36
CA PHE A 68 17.84 4.27 8.97
C PHE A 68 16.81 5.00 8.10
N SER A 69 17.03 5.05 6.79
CA SER A 69 16.12 5.67 5.83
C SER A 69 14.74 5.02 5.86
N VAL A 70 14.69 3.69 5.94
CA VAL A 70 13.44 2.92 6.04
C VAL A 70 12.66 3.30 7.30
N VAL A 71 13.33 3.34 8.45
CA VAL A 71 12.70 3.70 9.73
C VAL A 71 12.16 5.13 9.67
N MET A 72 12.96 6.08 9.19
CA MET A 72 12.57 7.49 9.16
C MET A 72 11.41 7.76 8.20
N VAL A 73 11.44 7.21 6.99
CA VAL A 73 10.34 7.42 6.02
C VAL A 73 9.07 6.75 6.51
N THR A 74 9.16 5.56 7.11
CA THR A 74 7.99 4.87 7.68
C THR A 74 7.40 5.64 8.86
N LEU A 75 8.23 6.18 9.75
CA LEU A 75 7.79 6.93 10.91
C LEU A 75 7.13 8.27 10.52
N VAL A 76 7.73 9.02 9.61
CA VAL A 76 7.16 10.29 9.11
C VAL A 76 5.82 10.05 8.41
N SER A 77 5.75 9.04 7.53
CA SER A 77 4.53 8.68 6.82
C SER A 77 3.43 8.22 7.79
N PHE A 78 3.78 7.43 8.80
CA PHE A 78 2.83 7.01 9.83
C PHE A 78 2.25 8.19 10.62
N ILE A 79 3.09 9.16 11.02
CA ILE A 79 2.63 10.36 11.73
C ILE A 79 1.64 11.15 10.87
N ILE A 80 1.95 11.34 9.59
CA ILE A 80 1.08 12.06 8.66
C ILE A 80 -0.24 11.31 8.47
N ALA A 81 -0.21 10.00 8.28
CA ALA A 81 -1.41 9.18 8.15
C ALA A 81 -2.29 9.20 9.41
N VAL A 82 -1.69 9.27 10.61
CA VAL A 82 -2.44 9.45 11.86
C VAL A 82 -3.11 10.83 11.89
N ILE A 83 -2.42 11.89 11.48
CA ILE A 83 -3.00 13.24 11.38
C ILE A 83 -4.18 13.25 10.41
N GLU A 84 -4.02 12.65 9.23
CA GLU A 84 -5.09 12.51 8.23
C GLU A 84 -6.29 11.74 8.79
N ALA A 85 -6.05 10.62 9.47
CA ALA A 85 -7.10 9.83 10.10
C ALA A 85 -7.86 10.61 11.18
N VAL A 86 -7.16 11.39 12.01
CA VAL A 86 -7.77 12.26 13.02
C VAL A 86 -8.63 13.34 12.37
N ILE A 87 -8.16 13.98 11.30
CA ILE A 87 -8.93 14.98 10.55
C ILE A 87 -10.19 14.36 9.95
N VAL A 88 -10.09 13.18 9.34
CA VAL A 88 -11.24 12.47 8.77
C VAL A 88 -12.26 12.08 9.84
N LEU A 89 -11.82 11.63 11.02
CA LEU A 89 -12.71 11.34 12.13
C LEU A 89 -13.38 12.58 12.71
N ALA A 90 -12.64 13.68 12.83
CA ALA A 90 -13.18 14.96 13.30
C ALA A 90 -14.23 15.53 12.33
N LEU A 91 -14.07 15.28 11.03
CA LEU A 91 -14.97 15.74 9.98
C LEU A 91 -15.97 14.66 9.54
N ARG A 92 -16.10 13.53 10.24
CA ARG A 92 -16.89 12.36 9.80
C ARG A 92 -18.34 12.68 9.44
N ASP A 93 -18.94 13.63 10.16
CA ASP A 93 -20.35 14.01 10.01
C ASP A 93 -20.55 15.11 8.95
N VAL A 94 -19.46 15.68 8.42
CA VAL A 94 -19.51 16.82 7.48
C VAL A 94 -18.89 16.46 6.12
N ILE A 95 -17.88 15.60 6.11
CA ILE A 95 -17.07 15.28 4.92
C ILE A 95 -17.91 14.69 3.77
N SER A 96 -18.96 13.94 4.10
CA SER A 96 -19.88 13.37 3.12
C SER A 96 -20.70 14.42 2.37
N TYR A 97 -21.01 15.56 3.00
CA TYR A 97 -21.83 16.60 2.39
C TYR A 97 -21.15 17.34 1.23
N ALA A 98 -19.83 17.21 1.09
CA ALA A 98 -19.11 17.67 -0.10
C ALA A 98 -19.38 16.80 -1.34
N PHE A 99 -19.86 15.56 -1.14
CA PHE A 99 -20.07 14.58 -2.21
C PHE A 99 -21.54 14.19 -2.40
N THR A 100 -22.37 14.29 -1.36
CA THR A 100 -23.79 13.93 -1.40
C THR A 100 -24.65 14.89 -0.58
N SER A 101 -25.85 15.18 -1.06
CA SER A 101 -26.88 15.93 -0.31
C SER A 101 -27.85 15.02 0.45
N GLY A 102 -27.77 13.69 0.27
CA GLY A 102 -28.69 12.74 0.89
C GLY A 102 -28.28 12.35 2.31
N GLU A 103 -29.14 12.62 3.29
CA GLU A 103 -28.88 12.29 4.71
C GLU A 103 -28.63 10.79 4.93
N THR A 104 -29.31 9.92 4.18
CA THR A 104 -29.15 8.46 4.32
C THR A 104 -27.74 8.00 3.93
N VAL A 105 -27.18 8.55 2.85
CA VAL A 105 -25.80 8.24 2.42
C VAL A 105 -24.80 8.92 3.34
N ALA A 106 -25.05 10.15 3.77
CA ALA A 106 -24.19 10.87 4.72
C ALA A 106 -24.05 10.10 6.04
N ASN A 107 -25.14 9.59 6.59
CA ASN A 107 -25.12 8.76 7.80
C ASN A 107 -24.34 7.45 7.58
N ALA A 108 -24.54 6.77 6.45
CA ALA A 108 -23.78 5.57 6.12
C ALA A 108 -22.28 5.84 5.99
N VAL A 109 -21.89 6.97 5.41
CA VAL A 109 -20.47 7.41 5.33
C VAL A 109 -19.91 7.68 6.73
N SER A 110 -20.64 8.40 7.59
CA SER A 110 -20.21 8.65 8.98
C SER A 110 -19.98 7.34 9.76
N GLU A 111 -20.82 6.32 9.54
CA GLU A 111 -20.62 4.99 10.12
C GLU A 111 -19.41 4.23 9.55
N LEU A 112 -18.99 4.53 8.32
CA LEU A 112 -17.81 3.95 7.67
C LEU A 112 -16.53 4.74 7.94
N CYS A 113 -16.60 5.99 8.39
CA CYS A 113 -15.44 6.82 8.71
C CYS A 113 -14.44 6.17 9.69
N PRO A 114 -14.84 5.41 10.72
CA PRO A 114 -13.90 4.65 11.54
C PRO A 114 -13.08 3.62 10.74
N PHE A 115 -13.71 2.91 9.80
CA PHE A 115 -13.03 1.96 8.91
C PHE A 115 -12.10 2.70 7.94
N LEU A 116 -12.53 3.85 7.43
CA LEU A 116 -11.70 4.72 6.60
C LEU A 116 -10.46 5.22 7.35
N ALA A 117 -10.62 5.67 8.60
CA ALA A 117 -9.51 6.13 9.43
C ALA A 117 -8.47 5.03 9.66
N VAL A 118 -8.90 3.81 9.97
CA VAL A 118 -7.99 2.64 10.08
C VAL A 118 -7.31 2.36 8.75
N THR A 119 -8.05 2.44 7.64
CA THR A 119 -7.50 2.24 6.29
C THR A 119 -6.44 3.29 5.96
N LEU A 120 -6.64 4.56 6.34
CA LEU A 120 -5.66 5.63 6.13
C LEU A 120 -4.37 5.39 6.91
N VAL A 121 -4.47 4.99 8.18
CA VAL A 121 -3.29 4.65 8.99
C VAL A 121 -2.51 3.49 8.36
N LEU A 122 -3.20 2.44 7.88
CA LEU A 122 -2.56 1.32 7.18
C LEU A 122 -1.92 1.76 5.86
N ASN A 123 -2.61 2.61 5.10
CA ASN A 123 -2.10 3.22 3.87
C ASN A 123 -0.92 4.16 4.12
N GLY A 124 -0.69 4.63 5.35
CA GLY A 124 0.53 5.36 5.69
C GLY A 124 1.77 4.48 5.76
N VAL A 125 1.61 3.20 6.09
CA VAL A 125 2.73 2.26 6.31
C VAL A 125 2.95 1.36 5.11
N GLN A 126 1.88 0.77 4.59
CA GLN A 126 1.97 -0.28 3.57
C GLN A 126 2.61 0.19 2.25
N PRO A 127 2.24 1.34 1.65
CA PRO A 127 2.88 1.86 0.46
C PRO A 127 4.35 2.21 0.69
N VAL A 128 4.72 2.69 1.88
CA VAL A 128 6.13 2.96 2.20
C VAL A 128 6.95 1.68 2.19
N LEU A 129 6.48 0.63 2.88
CA LEU A 129 7.14 -0.68 2.87
C LEU A 129 7.19 -1.29 1.47
N SER A 130 6.15 -1.05 0.66
CA SER A 130 6.15 -1.43 -0.75
C SER A 130 7.24 -0.70 -1.54
N GLY A 131 7.44 0.59 -1.27
CA GLY A 131 8.52 1.39 -1.86
C GLY A 131 9.90 0.89 -1.44
N VAL A 132 10.09 0.57 -0.16
CA VAL A 132 11.31 -0.08 0.36
C VAL A 132 11.56 -1.40 -0.36
N ALA A 133 10.55 -2.25 -0.49
CA ALA A 133 10.67 -3.52 -1.20
C ALA A 133 11.04 -3.34 -2.68
N VAL A 134 10.51 -2.32 -3.35
CA VAL A 134 10.93 -1.97 -4.72
C VAL A 134 12.40 -1.55 -4.74
N GLY A 135 12.82 -0.70 -3.80
CA GLY A 135 14.21 -0.26 -3.71
C GLY A 135 15.20 -1.38 -3.39
N CYS A 136 14.81 -2.36 -2.58
CA CYS A 136 15.59 -3.57 -2.33
C CYS A 136 15.51 -4.59 -3.48
N GLY A 137 14.52 -4.48 -4.37
CA GLY A 137 14.25 -5.42 -5.47
C GLY A 137 13.42 -6.65 -5.09
N TRP A 138 12.68 -6.61 -3.98
CA TRP A 138 11.83 -7.70 -3.47
C TRP A 138 10.42 -7.73 -4.06
N GLN A 139 10.17 -6.95 -5.12
CA GLN A 139 8.85 -6.80 -5.74
C GLN A 139 8.12 -8.12 -6.03
N ALA A 140 8.83 -9.18 -6.42
CA ALA A 140 8.26 -10.50 -6.68
C ALA A 140 7.75 -11.18 -5.40
N PHE A 141 8.57 -11.20 -4.34
CA PHE A 141 8.18 -11.73 -3.03
C PHE A 141 6.94 -11.02 -2.51
N VAL A 142 6.95 -9.69 -2.56
CA VAL A 142 5.81 -8.90 -2.08
C VAL A 142 4.57 -9.13 -2.92
N ALA A 143 4.68 -9.28 -4.24
CA ALA A 143 3.53 -9.63 -5.08
C ALA A 143 2.88 -10.95 -4.66
N TYR A 144 3.66 -11.99 -4.33
CA TYR A 144 3.11 -13.26 -3.81
C TYR A 144 2.40 -13.09 -2.48
N VAL A 145 2.98 -12.31 -1.56
CA VAL A 145 2.35 -12.00 -0.26
C VAL A 145 1.02 -11.28 -0.49
N ASN A 146 0.97 -10.28 -1.37
CA ASN A 146 -0.27 -9.56 -1.69
C ASN A 146 -1.35 -10.49 -2.23
N VAL A 147 -1.00 -11.39 -3.15
CA VAL A 147 -1.97 -12.36 -3.70
C VAL A 147 -2.54 -13.23 -2.58
N GLY A 148 -1.69 -13.77 -1.70
CA GLY A 148 -2.13 -14.57 -0.56
C GLY A 148 -3.01 -13.77 0.40
N CYS A 149 -2.57 -12.60 0.84
CA CYS A 149 -3.28 -11.82 1.83
C CYS A 149 -4.61 -11.28 1.31
N TYR A 150 -4.62 -10.67 0.13
CA TYR A 150 -5.82 -10.03 -0.40
C TYR A 150 -6.80 -11.03 -0.98
N TYR A 151 -6.34 -11.94 -1.84
CA TYR A 151 -7.25 -12.77 -2.63
C TYR A 151 -7.63 -14.07 -1.93
N VAL A 152 -6.70 -14.68 -1.18
CA VAL A 152 -6.97 -15.96 -0.49
C VAL A 152 -7.60 -15.75 0.88
N VAL A 153 -7.26 -14.67 1.58
CA VAL A 153 -7.78 -14.39 2.93
C VAL A 153 -8.77 -13.23 2.92
N GLY A 154 -8.36 -12.07 2.39
CA GLY A 154 -9.15 -10.84 2.45
C GLY A 154 -10.51 -10.92 1.76
N ILE A 155 -10.58 -11.40 0.51
CA ILE A 155 -11.84 -11.56 -0.22
C ILE A 155 -12.78 -12.54 0.51
N PRO A 156 -12.37 -13.79 0.85
CA PRO A 156 -13.28 -14.72 1.51
C PRO A 156 -13.76 -14.24 2.87
N VAL A 157 -12.90 -13.61 3.67
CA VAL A 157 -13.29 -13.03 4.98
C VAL A 157 -14.28 -11.88 4.77
N GLY A 158 -14.05 -11.00 3.78
CA GLY A 158 -14.97 -9.92 3.43
C GLY A 158 -16.34 -10.43 2.98
N CYS A 159 -16.38 -11.46 2.14
CA CYS A 159 -17.63 -12.12 1.74
C CYS A 159 -18.34 -12.77 2.93
N LEU A 160 -17.61 -13.46 3.80
CA LEU A 160 -18.17 -14.12 4.96
C LEU A 160 -18.81 -13.09 5.91
N LEU A 161 -18.10 -12.01 6.23
CA LEU A 161 -18.58 -10.95 7.11
C LEU A 161 -19.73 -10.15 6.46
N GLY A 162 -19.63 -9.83 5.18
CA GLY A 162 -20.63 -9.07 4.45
C GLY A 162 -21.97 -9.81 4.28
N PHE A 163 -21.94 -11.07 3.87
CA PHE A 163 -23.14 -11.84 3.52
C PHE A 163 -23.63 -12.77 4.63
N LYS A 164 -22.73 -13.52 5.30
CA LYS A 164 -23.15 -14.53 6.29
C LYS A 164 -23.47 -13.92 7.64
N PHE A 165 -22.73 -12.89 8.05
CA PHE A 165 -22.97 -12.16 9.28
C PHE A 165 -23.85 -10.91 9.10
N ASP A 166 -24.39 -10.69 7.89
CA ASP A 166 -25.25 -9.55 7.53
C ASP A 166 -24.64 -8.17 7.92
N LEU A 167 -23.30 -8.05 7.99
CA LEU A 167 -22.62 -6.78 8.30
C LEU A 167 -22.55 -5.84 7.08
N GLY A 168 -23.02 -6.27 5.91
CA GLY A 168 -23.11 -5.47 4.70
C GLY A 168 -21.77 -4.85 4.28
N ALA A 169 -21.78 -3.56 3.94
CA ALA A 169 -20.58 -2.82 3.52
C ALA A 169 -19.49 -2.80 4.59
N LYS A 170 -19.86 -2.73 5.88
CA LYS A 170 -18.91 -2.78 7.01
C LYS A 170 -18.17 -4.11 7.07
N GLY A 171 -18.87 -5.22 6.79
CA GLY A 171 -18.28 -6.56 6.76
C GLY A 171 -17.27 -6.72 5.62
N ILE A 172 -17.63 -6.26 4.42
CA ILE A 172 -16.76 -6.29 3.24
C ILE A 172 -15.50 -5.44 3.48
N TRP A 173 -15.68 -4.23 4.01
CA TRP A 173 -14.56 -3.36 4.38
C TRP A 173 -13.70 -3.95 5.51
N GLY A 174 -14.32 -4.56 6.52
CA GLY A 174 -13.61 -5.26 7.59
C GLY A 174 -12.69 -6.37 7.05
N GLY A 175 -13.16 -7.16 6.08
CA GLY A 175 -12.33 -8.15 5.38
C GLY A 175 -11.16 -7.52 4.63
N MET A 176 -11.38 -6.36 4.01
CA MET A 176 -10.33 -5.56 3.37
C MET A 176 -9.22 -5.15 4.33
N ILE A 177 -9.61 -4.56 5.46
CA ILE A 177 -8.69 -4.18 6.52
C ILE A 177 -7.95 -5.40 7.04
N GLY A 178 -8.64 -6.53 7.24
CA GLY A 178 -8.01 -7.79 7.67
C GLY A 178 -6.89 -8.26 6.74
N GLY A 179 -7.15 -8.28 5.42
CA GLY A 179 -6.14 -8.62 4.41
C GLY A 179 -4.95 -7.67 4.42
N THR A 180 -5.21 -6.37 4.48
CA THR A 180 -4.19 -5.31 4.53
C THR A 180 -3.35 -5.36 5.80
N VAL A 181 -3.97 -5.58 6.95
CA VAL A 181 -3.29 -5.75 8.24
C VAL A 181 -2.34 -6.95 8.18
N MET A 182 -2.82 -8.10 7.68
CA MET A 182 -1.99 -9.31 7.57
C MET A 182 -0.78 -9.08 6.66
N GLN A 183 -0.97 -8.47 5.49
CA GLN A 183 0.14 -8.11 4.60
C GLN A 183 1.11 -7.14 5.27
N THR A 184 0.60 -6.11 5.95
CA THR A 184 1.41 -5.08 6.60
C THR A 184 2.29 -5.71 7.68
N PHE A 185 1.75 -6.62 8.49
CA PHE A 185 2.53 -7.37 9.47
C PHE A 185 3.63 -8.21 8.83
N ILE A 186 3.34 -8.93 7.73
CA ILE A 186 4.36 -9.73 7.02
C ILE A 186 5.46 -8.83 6.47
N LEU A 187 5.12 -7.70 5.85
CA LEU A 187 6.10 -6.76 5.30
C LEU A 187 6.94 -6.08 6.38
N LEU A 188 6.31 -5.65 7.48
CA LEU A 188 7.03 -5.10 8.63
C LEU A 188 8.00 -6.13 9.20
N TRP A 189 7.55 -7.37 9.42
CA TRP A 189 8.39 -8.45 9.93
C TRP A 189 9.59 -8.70 9.04
N VAL A 190 9.37 -8.87 7.74
CA VAL A 190 10.46 -9.10 6.77
C VAL A 190 11.43 -7.93 6.76
N THR A 191 10.93 -6.70 6.77
CA THR A 191 11.77 -5.49 6.76
C THR A 191 12.62 -5.37 8.03
N LEU A 192 12.06 -5.69 9.20
CA LEU A 192 12.77 -5.66 10.48
C LEU A 192 13.79 -6.80 10.63
N CYS A 193 13.47 -7.99 10.11
CA CYS A 193 14.36 -9.15 10.13
C CYS A 193 15.40 -9.16 9.00
N THR A 194 15.42 -8.14 8.15
CA THR A 194 16.35 -8.08 7.01
C THR A 194 17.77 -7.78 7.45
N ASP A 195 18.70 -8.61 6.98
CA ASP A 195 20.13 -8.34 7.06
C ASP A 195 20.54 -7.37 5.95
N TRP A 196 20.63 -6.09 6.32
CA TRP A 196 21.01 -5.02 5.41
C TRP A 196 22.39 -5.21 4.77
N ASN A 197 23.31 -5.93 5.43
CA ASN A 197 24.63 -6.21 4.83
C ASN A 197 24.49 -7.16 3.63
N LYS A 198 23.66 -8.21 3.77
CA LYS A 198 23.37 -9.14 2.66
C LYS A 198 22.62 -8.45 1.53
N GLU A 199 21.73 -7.51 1.82
CA GLU A 199 21.03 -6.76 0.78
C GLU A 199 21.97 -5.83 0.00
N VAL A 200 22.92 -5.19 0.68
CA VAL A 200 24.01 -4.44 0.02
C VAL A 200 24.83 -5.36 -0.88
N GLU A 201 25.21 -6.55 -0.40
CA GLU A 201 25.98 -7.52 -1.20
C GLU A 201 25.19 -7.94 -2.46
N LYS A 202 23.91 -8.27 -2.31
CA LYS A 202 23.03 -8.56 -3.45
C LYS A 202 22.87 -7.37 -4.39
N ALA A 203 22.84 -6.14 -3.88
CA ALA A 203 22.78 -4.93 -4.71
C ALA A 203 24.07 -4.77 -5.53
N LYS A 204 25.24 -4.97 -4.92
CA LYS A 204 26.54 -4.96 -5.62
C LYS A 204 26.62 -6.02 -6.70
N MET A 205 26.26 -7.28 -6.40
CA MET A 205 26.23 -8.35 -7.40
C MET A 205 25.30 -8.04 -8.60
N ARG A 206 24.20 -7.32 -8.36
CA ARG A 206 23.29 -6.88 -9.43
C ARG A 206 23.92 -5.80 -10.31
N LEU A 207 24.67 -4.88 -9.73
CA LEU A 207 25.41 -3.84 -10.47
C LEU A 207 26.56 -4.44 -11.28
N ASP A 208 27.36 -5.33 -10.70
CA ASP A 208 28.49 -5.98 -11.40
C ASP A 208 28.01 -6.73 -12.65
N LYS A 209 26.93 -7.51 -12.52
CA LYS A 209 26.31 -8.22 -13.65
C LYS A 209 25.78 -7.28 -14.74
N TRP A 210 25.35 -6.09 -14.38
CA TRP A 210 24.90 -5.07 -15.32
C TRP A 210 26.08 -4.44 -16.07
N ASP A 211 27.17 -4.13 -15.37
CA ASP A 211 28.39 -3.60 -15.96
C ASP A 211 29.03 -4.60 -16.92
N ASP A 212 29.07 -5.88 -16.57
CA ASP A 212 29.56 -6.95 -17.46
C ASP A 212 28.74 -7.07 -18.74
N LYS A 213 27.40 -7.00 -18.64
CA LYS A 213 26.52 -6.97 -19.81
C LYS A 213 26.70 -5.71 -20.65
N THR A 214 26.97 -4.56 -20.01
CA THR A 214 27.18 -3.29 -20.72
C THR A 214 28.50 -3.31 -21.48
N LYS A 215 29.57 -3.87 -20.88
CA LYS A 215 30.85 -4.12 -21.54
C LYS A 215 30.73 -5.12 -22.69
N GLN A 216 29.93 -6.18 -22.56
CA GLN A 216 29.67 -7.12 -23.65
C GLN A 216 28.88 -6.48 -24.82
N ARG A 217 28.00 -5.50 -24.54
CA ARG A 217 27.22 -4.78 -25.56
C ARG A 217 27.98 -3.65 -26.24
N ARG A 218 29.04 -3.13 -25.62
CA ARG A 218 29.99 -2.19 -26.23
C ARG A 218 31.37 -2.87 -26.27
N PRO A 219 31.63 -3.78 -27.23
CA PRO A 219 33.01 -4.15 -27.50
C PRO A 219 33.75 -2.86 -27.85
N SER A 220 34.85 -2.61 -27.16
CA SER A 220 35.72 -1.47 -27.38
C SER A 220 35.91 -1.21 -28.87
N GLN A 221 35.36 -0.10 -29.37
CA GLN A 221 35.93 0.54 -30.54
C GLN A 221 37.28 1.13 -30.10
N ASP A 222 38.27 0.26 -29.95
CA ASP A 222 39.67 0.67 -30.04
C ASP A 222 39.87 1.11 -31.49
N PHE A 223 39.56 2.38 -31.78
CA PHE A 223 40.20 3.07 -32.87
C PHE A 223 41.67 3.23 -32.48
N SER A 224 42.45 2.21 -32.81
CA SER A 224 43.89 2.34 -32.99
C SER A 224 44.14 3.46 -34.00
N HIS A 225 44.48 4.65 -33.50
CA HIS A 225 45.14 5.67 -34.31
C HIS A 225 46.50 5.10 -34.72
N SER A 226 46.58 4.63 -35.96
CA SER A 226 47.81 4.59 -36.77
C SER A 226 47.87 5.83 -37.65
#